data_AF-A0A124ILJ9-F1
#
_entry.id   AF-A0A124ILJ9-F1
#
_cell.length_a   1.000
_cell.length_b   1.000
_cell.length_c   1.000
_cell.angle_alpha   90.00
_cell.angle_beta   90.00
_cell.angle_gamma   90.00
#
_symmetry.space_group_name_H-M   'P 1'
#
loop_
_entity.id
_entity.type
_entity.pdbx_description
1 polymer ?
#
loop_
_entity_poly.entity_id
_entity_poly.type
_entity_poly.pdbx_seq_one_letter_code
_entity_poly.pdbx_strand_id
1 'polypeptide(L)'
;MKKDYTSKEKFGFFIVDTNGHYNGSITLSRKSLENANEMEWTYACNVVPNSWHGNEKLAEIIVKKLRDLRDLCGLKDIDWEVKYLNCDRVIGWGLDKLDRQKTVFTNIDIPKGMKTKHKKALNVIVNHYKPIIKEIEHEWIKECDEVC
;
A
#
# COMPACT_ATOMS: atom_id res chain seq x y z
N MET A 1 36.53 7.78 23.27
CA MET A 1 35.11 7.44 23.05
C MET A 1 34.78 7.73 21.59
N LYS A 2 34.71 6.71 20.72
CA LYS A 2 34.10 6.90 19.39
C LYS A 2 32.60 7.05 19.65
N LYS A 3 32.03 8.21 19.30
CA LYS A 3 30.56 8.35 19.25
C LYS A 3 30.08 7.35 18.22
N ASP A 4 29.35 6.34 18.66
CA ASP A 4 28.73 5.35 17.79
C ASP A 4 27.55 6.04 17.11
N TYR A 5 27.71 6.41 15.85
CA TYR A 5 26.68 7.09 15.04
C TYR A 5 25.67 6.10 14.43
N THR A 6 25.57 4.88 14.94
CA THR A 6 24.93 3.73 14.27
C THR A 6 23.46 3.48 14.59
N SER A 7 22.77 4.35 15.31
CA SER A 7 21.30 4.32 15.35
C SER A 7 20.70 5.73 15.41
N LYS A 8 20.75 6.46 14.29
CA LYS A 8 19.65 7.42 14.05
C LYS A 8 18.40 6.55 13.94
N GLU A 9 17.55 6.57 14.98
CA GLU A 9 16.28 5.85 14.98
C GLU A 9 15.56 6.14 13.66
N LYS A 10 15.37 5.12 12.83
CA LYS A 10 14.65 5.26 11.57
C LYS A 10 13.17 5.22 11.91
N PHE A 11 12.47 6.34 11.75
CA PHE A 11 11.02 6.37 11.85
C PHE A 11 10.40 6.48 10.46
N GLY A 12 9.17 5.97 10.31
CA GLY A 12 8.44 5.99 9.07
C GLY A 12 6.93 5.87 9.29
N PHE A 13 6.18 6.23 8.26
CA PHE A 13 4.73 6.12 8.21
C PHE A 13 4.34 4.79 7.56
N PHE A 14 3.71 3.92 8.32
CA PHE A 14 3.23 2.61 7.87
C PHE A 14 1.74 2.66 7.60
N ILE A 15 1.30 2.05 6.50
CA ILE A 15 -0.12 1.81 6.24
C ILE A 15 -0.45 0.43 6.81
N VAL A 16 -1.39 0.39 7.76
CA VAL A 16 -1.77 -0.83 8.48
C VAL A 16 -3.26 -1.10 8.26
N ASP A 17 -3.60 -2.32 7.87
CA ASP A 17 -4.99 -2.74 7.69
C ASP A 17 -5.65 -3.12 9.04
N THR A 18 -6.97 -3.33 9.03
CA THR A 18 -7.76 -3.72 10.21
C THR A 18 -7.30 -5.03 10.88
N ASN A 19 -6.56 -5.88 10.17
CA ASN A 19 -6.03 -7.14 10.67
C ASN A 19 -4.58 -7.00 11.18
N GLY A 20 -4.00 -5.79 11.15
CA GLY A 20 -2.63 -5.55 11.53
C GLY A 20 -1.61 -5.90 10.45
N HIS A 21 -2.03 -6.16 9.21
CA HIS A 21 -1.11 -6.35 8.08
C HIS A 21 -0.63 -5.01 7.55
N TYR A 22 0.55 -5.04 6.96
CA TYR A 22 1.26 -3.88 6.47
C TYR A 22 1.17 -3.79 4.97
N ASN A 23 1.02 -2.56 4.48
CA ASN A 23 0.93 -2.22 3.08
C ASN A 23 -0.31 -2.84 2.43
N GLY A 24 -1.02 -2.05 1.62
CA GLY A 24 -2.20 -2.50 0.91
C GLY A 24 -2.06 -2.17 -0.57
N SER A 25 -2.42 -3.12 -1.43
CA SER A 25 -2.59 -2.86 -2.85
C SER A 25 -3.85 -3.54 -3.36
N ILE A 26 -4.66 -2.82 -4.15
CA ILE A 26 -5.84 -3.36 -4.82
C ILE A 26 -5.60 -3.24 -6.32
N THR A 27 -5.64 -4.36 -7.03
CA THR A 27 -5.34 -4.44 -8.46
C THR A 27 -6.38 -5.26 -9.22
N LEU A 28 -6.48 -5.04 -10.52
CA LEU A 28 -7.22 -5.91 -11.42
C LEU A 28 -6.30 -7.02 -11.93
N SER A 29 -6.63 -8.27 -11.65
CA SER A 29 -5.88 -9.45 -12.05
C SER A 29 -6.73 -10.35 -12.96
N ARG A 30 -6.05 -11.26 -13.68
CA ARG A 30 -6.72 -12.31 -14.44
C ARG A 30 -6.93 -13.50 -13.52
N LYS A 31 -8.11 -14.10 -13.56
CA LYS A 31 -8.40 -15.32 -12.78
C LYS A 31 -7.62 -16.54 -13.27
N SER A 32 -7.43 -16.62 -14.58
CA SER A 32 -6.75 -17.73 -15.25
C SER A 32 -5.94 -17.22 -16.43
N LEU A 33 -4.85 -17.91 -16.73
CA LEU A 33 -4.06 -17.69 -17.94
C LEU A 33 -4.81 -18.13 -19.19
N GLU A 34 -5.77 -19.04 -19.06
CA GLU A 34 -6.52 -19.64 -20.18
C GLU A 34 -7.68 -18.76 -20.64
N ASN A 35 -8.25 -17.94 -19.75
CA ASN A 35 -9.38 -17.07 -20.07
C ASN A 35 -9.09 -15.60 -19.74
N ALA A 36 -8.59 -14.85 -20.72
CA ALA A 36 -8.29 -13.43 -20.59
C ALA A 36 -9.51 -12.52 -20.33
N ASN A 37 -10.73 -13.06 -20.40
CA ASN A 37 -11.96 -12.32 -20.13
C ASN A 37 -12.44 -12.44 -18.69
N GLU A 38 -11.92 -13.38 -17.92
CA GLU A 38 -12.21 -13.53 -16.49
C GLU A 38 -11.23 -12.70 -15.67
N MET A 39 -11.75 -11.62 -15.10
CA MET A 39 -11.00 -10.68 -14.27
C MET A 39 -11.54 -10.73 -12.84
N GLU A 40 -10.67 -10.46 -11.89
CA GLU A 40 -11.00 -10.27 -10.49
C GLU A 40 -10.25 -9.06 -9.94
N TRP A 41 -10.72 -8.56 -8.80
CA TRP A 41 -9.96 -7.66 -7.96
C TRP A 41 -9.13 -8.48 -6.99
N THR A 42 -7.86 -8.14 -6.86
CA THR A 42 -6.96 -8.75 -5.86
C THR A 42 -6.52 -7.65 -4.90
N TYR A 43 -6.88 -7.82 -3.63
CA TYR A 43 -6.22 -7.14 -2.52
C TYR A 43 -5.04 -7.97 -2.06
N ALA A 44 -3.86 -7.34 -1.94
CA ALA A 44 -2.66 -7.95 -1.40
C ALA A 44 -2.07 -7.08 -0.28
N CYS A 45 -1.68 -7.72 0.81
CA CYS A 45 -1.00 -7.10 1.95
C CYS A 45 0.08 -8.01 2.54
N ASN A 46 1.02 -7.43 3.29
CA ASN A 46 2.13 -8.15 3.88
C ASN A 46 1.88 -8.38 5.38
N VAL A 47 2.02 -9.61 5.83
CA VAL A 47 1.98 -9.92 7.27
C VAL A 47 3.13 -9.26 8.01
N VAL A 48 4.24 -9.00 7.32
CA VAL A 48 5.42 -8.33 7.86
C VAL A 48 5.64 -6.95 7.22
N PRO A 49 6.14 -5.99 7.99
CA PRO A 49 6.39 -4.62 7.54
C PRO A 49 7.67 -4.57 6.69
N ASN A 50 7.52 -4.66 5.36
CA ASN A 50 8.63 -4.62 4.41
C ASN A 50 8.73 -3.30 3.61
N SER A 51 7.83 -2.35 3.85
CA SER A 51 7.89 -0.99 3.31
C SER A 51 7.22 0.01 4.25
N TRP A 52 7.64 1.26 4.14
CA TRP A 52 7.10 2.43 4.84
C TRP A 52 7.23 3.67 3.95
N HIS A 53 6.54 4.74 4.33
CA HIS A 53 6.60 6.05 3.67
C HIS A 53 7.40 7.03 4.53
N GLY A 54 8.18 7.89 3.89
CA GLY A 54 8.91 8.97 4.58
C GLY A 54 8.08 10.23 4.81
N ASN A 55 6.86 10.30 4.25
CA ASN A 55 5.97 11.44 4.31
C ASN A 55 4.55 11.00 4.72
N GLU A 56 3.97 11.66 5.73
CA GLU A 56 2.64 11.34 6.28
C GLU A 56 1.54 11.57 5.25
N LYS A 57 1.53 12.74 4.60
CA LYS A 57 0.53 13.11 3.59
C LYS A 57 0.52 12.12 2.44
N LEU A 58 1.69 11.61 2.04
CA LEU A 58 1.81 10.57 1.03
C LEU A 58 1.15 9.25 1.50
N ALA A 59 1.37 8.84 2.74
CA ALA A 59 0.71 7.65 3.28
C ALA A 59 -0.81 7.84 3.35
N GLU A 60 -1.29 9.00 3.80
CA GLU A 60 -2.71 9.33 3.90
C GLU A 60 -3.41 9.35 2.54
N ILE A 61 -2.78 9.93 1.51
CA ILE A 61 -3.37 9.96 0.17
C ILE A 61 -3.46 8.56 -0.44
N ILE A 62 -2.48 7.68 -0.13
CA ILE A 62 -2.53 6.27 -0.53
C ILE A 62 -3.69 5.56 0.20
N VAL A 63 -3.91 5.83 1.49
CA VAL A 63 -5.07 5.29 2.23
C VAL A 63 -6.40 5.75 1.61
N LYS A 64 -6.53 7.03 1.24
CA LYS A 64 -7.73 7.55 0.54
C LYS A 64 -7.97 6.81 -0.78
N LYS A 65 -6.91 6.64 -1.59
CA LYS A 65 -6.98 5.85 -2.82
C LYS A 65 -7.38 4.39 -2.57
N LEU A 66 -6.86 3.75 -1.52
CA LEU A 66 -7.24 2.37 -1.16
C LEU A 66 -8.71 2.27 -0.78
N ARG A 67 -9.26 3.25 -0.03
CA ARG A 67 -10.69 3.31 0.30
C ARG A 67 -11.57 3.45 -0.93
N ASP A 68 -11.23 4.32 -1.87
CA ASP A 68 -12.01 4.45 -3.11
C ASP A 68 -11.96 3.16 -3.95
N LEU A 69 -10.80 2.49 -3.99
CA LEU A 69 -10.66 1.19 -4.67
C LEU A 69 -11.43 0.08 -3.96
N ARG A 70 -11.42 0.06 -2.62
CA ARG A 70 -12.19 -0.85 -1.78
C ARG A 70 -13.69 -0.72 -2.08
N ASP A 71 -14.18 0.51 -2.10
CA ASP A 71 -15.59 0.80 -2.35
C ASP A 71 -15.98 0.39 -3.78
N LEU A 72 -15.09 0.57 -4.76
CA LEU A 72 -15.28 0.11 -6.13
C LEU A 72 -15.32 -1.42 -6.27
N CYS A 73 -14.42 -2.14 -5.59
CA CYS A 73 -14.34 -3.59 -5.69
C CYS A 73 -15.30 -4.33 -4.75
N GLY A 74 -15.90 -3.63 -3.77
CA GLY A 74 -16.79 -4.23 -2.78
C GLY A 74 -16.05 -5.05 -1.72
N LEU A 75 -14.78 -4.72 -1.45
CA LEU A 75 -14.01 -5.34 -0.37
C LEU A 75 -14.57 -4.88 0.98
N LYS A 76 -15.23 -5.78 1.71
CA LYS A 76 -15.84 -5.50 3.00
C LYS A 76 -14.84 -5.75 4.13
N ASP A 77 -15.12 -5.14 5.29
CA ASP A 77 -14.45 -5.44 6.56
C ASP A 77 -12.94 -5.13 6.62
N ILE A 78 -12.46 -4.33 5.65
CA ILE A 78 -11.09 -3.82 5.62
C ILE A 78 -11.10 -2.30 5.56
N ASP A 79 -10.29 -1.68 6.41
CA ASP A 79 -9.93 -0.28 6.35
C ASP A 79 -8.44 -0.13 6.68
N TRP A 80 -7.90 1.06 6.48
CA TRP A 80 -6.49 1.34 6.73
C TRP A 80 -6.28 2.57 7.59
N GLU A 81 -5.24 2.52 8.42
CA GLU A 81 -4.73 3.64 9.18
C GLU A 81 -3.25 3.88 8.91
N VAL A 82 -2.80 5.11 9.10
CA VAL A 82 -1.38 5.49 9.03
C VAL A 82 -0.81 5.47 10.45
N LYS A 83 0.29 4.76 10.66
CA LYS A 83 1.02 4.71 11.94
C LYS A 83 2.44 5.23 11.78
N TYR A 84 2.82 6.19 12.62
CA TYR A 84 4.20 6.62 12.75
C TYR A 84 4.95 5.73 13.74
N LEU A 85 5.90 4.94 13.26
CA LEU A 85 6.57 3.90 14.06
C LEU A 85 8.08 3.92 13.83
N ASN A 86 8.82 3.43 14.81
CA ASN A 86 10.25 3.14 14.68
C ASN A 86 10.42 1.90 13.79
N CYS A 87 10.98 2.08 12.60
CA CYS A 87 11.21 1.04 11.60
C CYS A 87 12.04 -0.11 12.15
N ASP A 88 13.07 0.16 12.95
CA ASP A 88 13.95 -0.89 13.49
C ASP A 88 13.21 -1.79 14.50
N ARG A 89 12.24 -1.24 15.25
CA ARG A 89 11.40 -2.04 16.16
C ARG A 89 10.37 -2.89 15.43
N VAL A 90 9.86 -2.37 14.33
CA VAL A 90 8.80 -2.97 13.50
C VAL A 90 9.39 -4.08 12.60
N ILE A 91 10.61 -3.88 12.09
CA ILE A 91 11.34 -4.83 11.24
C ILE A 91 12.15 -5.83 12.09
N GLY A 92 12.59 -5.45 13.29
CA GLY A 92 13.42 -6.27 14.18
C GLY A 92 12.73 -7.46 14.86
N TRP A 93 11.42 -7.65 14.68
CA TRP A 93 10.69 -8.83 15.18
C TRP A 93 10.96 -10.07 14.30
N GLY A 94 12.16 -10.63 14.39
CA GLY A 94 12.46 -12.01 13.97
C GLY A 94 12.37 -12.33 12.47
N LEU A 95 12.71 -11.38 11.59
CA LEU A 95 12.78 -11.57 10.13
C LEU A 95 13.88 -12.56 9.67
N ASP A 96 14.72 -13.00 10.59
CA ASP A 96 15.73 -14.04 10.43
C ASP A 96 15.14 -15.45 10.57
N LYS A 97 13.88 -15.60 11.02
CA LYS A 97 13.17 -16.90 11.13
C LYS A 97 11.82 -16.95 10.41
N LEU A 98 11.29 -15.83 9.96
CA LEU A 98 10.06 -15.75 9.19
C LEU A 98 10.39 -15.70 7.70
N ASP A 99 9.76 -16.58 6.92
CA ASP A 99 9.70 -16.45 5.47
C ASP A 99 9.22 -15.04 5.13
N ARG A 100 10.14 -14.21 4.60
CA ARG A 100 10.03 -12.74 4.57
C ARG A 100 8.90 -12.23 3.67
N GLN A 101 8.10 -13.12 3.08
CA GLN A 101 7.02 -12.80 2.16
C GLN A 101 5.77 -13.65 2.44
N LYS A 102 5.26 -13.60 3.67
CA LYS A 102 3.84 -13.94 3.88
C LYS A 102 2.98 -12.79 3.37
N THR A 103 2.69 -12.80 2.07
CA THR A 103 1.69 -11.93 1.46
C THR A 103 0.33 -12.63 1.55
N VAL A 104 -0.66 -11.92 2.09
CA VAL A 104 -2.06 -12.37 2.14
C VAL A 104 -2.77 -11.81 0.93
N PHE A 105 -3.58 -12.66 0.28
CA PHE A 105 -4.37 -12.29 -0.89
C PHE A 105 -5.86 -12.45 -0.59
N THR A 106 -6.65 -11.47 -0.99
CA THR A 106 -8.12 -11.54 -1.01
C THR A 106 -8.58 -11.24 -2.42
N ASN A 107 -9.28 -12.19 -3.04
CA ASN A 107 -9.78 -12.06 -4.41
C ASN A 107 -11.29 -11.82 -4.41
N ILE A 108 -11.74 -10.89 -5.26
CA ILE A 108 -13.14 -10.54 -5.44
C ILE A 108 -13.50 -10.61 -6.91
N ASP A 109 -14.46 -11.47 -7.22
CA ASP A 109 -14.95 -11.69 -8.55
C ASP A 109 -15.60 -10.44 -9.16
N ILE A 110 -15.25 -10.15 -10.41
CA ILE A 110 -15.99 -9.15 -11.20
C ILE A 110 -17.16 -9.86 -11.88
N PRO A 111 -18.40 -9.35 -11.73
CA PRO A 111 -19.55 -9.94 -12.40
C PRO A 111 -19.36 -10.00 -13.92
N LYS A 112 -19.88 -11.06 -14.56
CA LYS A 112 -19.83 -11.22 -16.02
C LYS A 112 -20.40 -9.98 -16.71
N GLY A 113 -19.73 -9.52 -17.77
CA GLY A 113 -20.12 -8.30 -18.50
C GLY A 113 -19.70 -6.98 -17.85
N MET A 114 -19.24 -6.97 -16.59
CA MET A 114 -18.87 -5.73 -15.88
C MET A 114 -17.39 -5.32 -16.05
N LYS A 115 -16.56 -6.15 -16.70
CA LYS A 115 -15.11 -5.90 -16.92
C LYS A 115 -14.82 -4.48 -17.41
N THR A 116 -15.52 -4.04 -18.46
CA THR A 116 -15.30 -2.70 -19.05
C THR A 116 -15.66 -1.58 -18.08
N LYS A 117 -16.75 -1.75 -17.31
CA LYS A 117 -17.20 -0.77 -16.31
C LYS A 117 -16.17 -0.62 -15.18
N HIS A 118 -15.70 -1.74 -14.61
CA HIS A 118 -14.69 -1.70 -13.54
C HIS A 118 -13.35 -1.15 -14.04
N LYS A 119 -12.91 -1.49 -15.26
CA LYS A 119 -11.69 -0.90 -15.84
C LYS A 119 -11.79 0.62 -16.00
N LYS A 120 -12.94 1.12 -16.48
CA LYS A 120 -13.16 2.57 -16.60
C LYS A 120 -13.14 3.24 -15.22
N ALA A 121 -13.83 2.67 -14.23
CA ALA A 121 -13.84 3.20 -12.88
C ALA A 121 -12.45 3.19 -12.22
N LEU A 122 -11.69 2.10 -12.37
CA LEU A 122 -10.29 2.02 -11.93
C LEU A 122 -9.46 3.17 -12.52
N ASN A 123 -9.57 3.38 -13.83
CA ASN A 123 -8.81 4.42 -14.51
C ASN A 123 -9.17 5.82 -13.99
N VAL A 124 -10.44 6.08 -13.67
CA VAL A 124 -10.86 7.36 -13.07
C VAL A 124 -10.17 7.56 -11.72
N ILE A 125 -10.21 6.56 -10.83
CA ILE A 125 -9.58 6.63 -9.51
C ILE A 125 -8.07 6.82 -9.64
N VAL A 126 -7.41 5.99 -10.45
CA VAL A 126 -5.94 6.08 -10.65
C VAL A 126 -5.53 7.44 -11.19
N ASN A 127 -6.25 7.96 -12.19
CA ASN A 127 -5.94 9.25 -12.79
C ASN A 127 -6.25 10.44 -11.87
N HIS A 128 -7.21 10.30 -10.94
CA HIS A 128 -7.47 11.30 -9.93
C HIS A 128 -6.30 11.44 -8.94
N TYR A 129 -5.80 10.31 -8.42
CA TYR A 129 -4.76 10.31 -7.38
C TYR A 129 -3.33 10.48 -7.92
N LYS A 130 -3.06 10.05 -9.17
CA LYS A 130 -1.72 10.12 -9.76
C LYS A 130 -1.08 11.52 -9.71
N PRO A 131 -1.74 12.62 -10.14
CA PRO A 131 -1.14 13.95 -10.06
C PRO A 131 -0.91 14.40 -8.61
N ILE A 132 -1.84 14.10 -7.70
CA ILE A 132 -1.77 14.48 -6.28
C ILE A 132 -0.57 13.81 -5.61
N ILE A 133 -0.40 12.49 -5.82
CA ILE A 133 0.76 11.75 -5.30
C ILE A 133 2.06 12.34 -5.82
N LYS A 134 2.12 12.64 -7.12
CA LYS A 134 3.32 13.20 -7.75
C LYS A 134 3.69 14.58 -7.19
N GLU A 135 2.71 15.42 -6.91
CA GLU A 135 2.92 16.74 -6.29
C GLU A 135 3.51 16.60 -4.89
N ILE A 136 2.91 15.75 -4.05
CA ILE A 136 3.40 15.47 -2.69
C ILE A 136 4.83 14.91 -2.71
N GLU A 137 5.12 13.96 -3.61
CA GLU A 137 6.47 13.40 -3.77
C GLU A 137 7.49 14.48 -4.18
N HIS A 138 7.11 15.36 -5.10
CA HIS A 138 7.99 16.43 -5.59
C HIS A 138 8.29 17.47 -4.51
N GLU A 139 7.27 17.87 -3.73
CA GLU A 139 7.45 18.75 -2.58
C GLU A 139 8.35 18.11 -1.52
N TRP A 140 8.10 16.85 -1.19
CA TRP A 140 8.88 16.13 -0.18
C TRP A 140 10.36 15.96 -0.56
N ILE A 141 10.64 15.68 -1.84
CA ILE A 141 12.02 15.61 -2.34
C ILE A 141 12.73 16.95 -2.17
N LYS A 142 12.08 18.06 -2.55
CA LYS A 142 12.66 19.41 -2.38
C LYS A 142 12.96 19.73 -0.91
N GLU A 143 12.03 19.43 -0.02
CA GLU A 143 12.23 19.63 1.43
C GLU A 143 13.41 18.80 1.95
N CYS A 144 13.61 17.58 1.45
CA CYS A 144 14.75 16.76 1.84
C CYS A 144 16.07 17.31 1.29
N ASP A 145 16.07 17.83 0.06
CA ASP A 145 17.25 18.40 -0.60
C ASP A 145 17.68 19.74 0.02
N GLU A 146 16.75 20.55 0.53
CA GLU A 146 17.05 21.82 1.22
C GLU A 146 17.63 21.62 2.63
N VAL A 147 17.45 20.43 3.22
CA VAL A 147 17.88 20.09 4.58
C VAL A 147 19.21 19.32 4.60
N CYS A 148 19.70 18.86 3.44
CA CYS A 148 20.99 18.15 3.29
C CYS A 148 22.14 19.05 2.85
#